data_AF-A0A9E5YK26-F1
#
_entry.id   AF-A0A9E5YK26-F1
#
_cell.length_a   1.000
_cell.length_b   1.000
_cell.length_c   1.000
_cell.angle_alpha   90.00
_cell.angle_beta   90.00
_cell.angle_gamma   90.00
#
_symmetry.space_group_name_H-M   'P 1'
#
loop_
_entity.id
_entity.type
_entity.pdbx_description
1 polymer ?
#
loop_
_entity_poly.entity_id
_entity_poly.type
_entity_poly.pdbx_seq_one_letter_code
_entity_poly.pdbx_strand_id
1 'polypeptide(L)' 'MRNFLFICLGNICRSPFAEGLFAKLAAQEKLGALKTQSAGLIALPGNSATYMA' A
#
# COMPACT_ATOMS: atom_id res chain seq x y z
N MET A 1 18.06 -2.47 0.79
CA MET A 1 16.61 -2.53 1.04
C MET A 1 15.96 -1.38 0.29
N ARG A 2 14.92 -1.62 -0.51
CA ARG A 2 14.21 -0.57 -1.27
C ARG A 2 12.84 -0.31 -0.65
N ASN A 3 12.46 0.96 -0.55
CA ASN A 3 11.21 1.37 0.10
C ASN A 3 10.25 1.96 -0.93
N PHE A 4 8.99 1.55 -0.87
CA PHE A 4 7.92 2.00 -1.75
C PHE A 4 6.78 2.59 -0.91
N LEU A 5 6.30 3.78 -1.31
CA LEU A 5 5.17 4.46 -0.69
C LEU A 5 4.10 4.71 -1.75
N PHE A 6 2.94 4.08 -1.61
CA PHE A 6 1.78 4.28 -2.48
C PHE A 6 0.91 5.39 -1.91
N ILE A 7 0.54 6.38 -2.73
CA ILE A 7 -0.23 7.55 -2.28
C ILE A 7 -1.52 7.67 -3.08
N CYS A 8 -2.62 7.92 -2.39
CA CYS A 8 -3.85 8.41 -3.00
C CYS A 8 -4.46 9.54 -2.17
N LEU A 9 -5.71 9.93 -2.43
CA LEU A 9 -6.34 11.02 -1.67
C LEU A 9 -6.57 10.64 -0.19
N GLY A 10 -7.31 9.55 0.06
CA GLY A 10 -7.82 9.23 1.41
C GLY A 10 -7.17 8.04 2.12
N ASN A 11 -6.24 7.33 1.48
CA ASN A 11 -5.64 6.09 1.99
C ASN A 11 -6.60 4.94 2.36
N ILE A 12 -7.79 4.88 1.75
CA ILE A 12 -8.80 3.86 2.10
C ILE A 12 -9.18 2.93 0.96
N CYS A 13 -8.90 3.28 -0.31
CA CYS A 13 -9.30 2.48 -1.48
C CYS A 13 -8.10 2.10 -2.35
N ARG A 14 -7.43 3.10 -2.97
CA ARG A 14 -6.45 2.84 -4.04
C ARG A 14 -5.03 2.53 -3.54
N SER A 15 -4.48 3.33 -2.64
CA SER A 15 -3.12 3.13 -2.12
C SER A 15 -2.98 1.88 -1.23
N PRO A 16 -3.90 1.54 -0.31
CA PRO A 16 -3.80 0.27 0.42
C PRO A 16 -3.90 -0.95 -0.51
N PHE A 17 -4.76 -0.90 -1.53
CA PHE A 17 -4.83 -1.93 -2.58
C PHE A 17 -3.52 -2.10 -3.33
N ALA A 18 -2.93 -0.99 -3.76
CA ALA A 18 -1.66 -1.02 -4.49
C ALA A 18 -0.53 -1.58 -3.62
N GLU A 19 -0.47 -1.21 -2.33
CA GLU A 19 0.49 -1.75 -1.37
C GLU A 19 0.36 -3.27 -1.24
N GLY A 20 -0.85 -3.76 -0.97
CA GLY A 20 -1.11 -5.19 -0.80
C GLY A 20 -0.83 -6.00 -2.08
N LEU A 21 -1.29 -5.49 -3.23
CA LEU A 21 -1.07 -6.13 -4.53
C LEU A 21 0.42 -6.18 -4.88
N PHE A 22 1.15 -5.06 -4.70
CA PHE A 22 2.57 -5.01 -4.98
C PHE A 22 3.36 -5.94 -4.06
N ALA A 23 3.06 -5.96 -2.75
CA ALA A 23 3.71 -6.85 -1.81
C ALA A 23 3.51 -8.33 -2.20
N LYS A 24 2.29 -8.70 -2.61
CA LYS A 24 1.97 -10.04 -3.09
C LYS A 24 2.77 -10.40 -4.35
N LEU A 25 2.74 -9.55 -5.38
CA LEU A 25 3.46 -9.79 -6.63
C LEU A 25 4.99 -9.84 -6.40
N ALA A 26 5.54 -8.95 -5.57
CA ALA A 26 6.95 -8.92 -5.28
C ALA A 26 7.44 -10.18 -4.54
N ALA A 27 6.60 -10.76 -3.68
CA ALA A 27 6.87 -12.05 -3.04
C ALA A 27 6.84 -13.20 -4.07
N GLN A 28 5.87 -13.20 -4.99
CA GLN A 28 5.77 -14.20 -6.06
C GLN A 28 6.99 -14.18 -6.98
N GLU A 29 7.44 -12.98 -7.36
CA GLU A 29 8.59 -12.75 -8.23
C GLU A 29 9.95 -12.80 -7.49
N LYS A 30 9.96 -13.07 -6.18
CA LYS A 30 11.17 -13.19 -5.33
C LYS A 30 12.09 -11.96 -5.44
N LEU A 31 11.53 -10.74 -5.47
CA LEU A 31 12.25 -9.48 -5.71
C LEU A 31 13.19 -9.02 -4.56
N GLY A 32 13.50 -9.90 -3.61
CA GLY A 32 14.38 -9.64 -2.47
C GLY A 32 13.73 -8.77 -1.40
N ALA A 33 14.55 -8.18 -0.53
CA ALA A 33 14.08 -7.40 0.61
C ALA A 33 13.56 -6.01 0.20
N LEU A 34 12.24 -5.86 0.23
CA LEU A 34 11.51 -4.61 -0.03
C LEU A 34 10.69 -4.21 1.20
N LYS A 35 10.45 -2.90 1.35
CA LYS A 35 9.50 -2.35 2.31
C LYS A 35 8.40 -1.62 1.56
N THR A 36 7.14 -1.93 1.86
CA THR A 36 5.96 -1.32 1.25
C THR A 36 5.16 -0.60 2.31
N GLN A 37 4.61 0.57 1.97
CA GLN A 37 3.75 1.38 2.82
C GLN A 37 2.73 2.13 1.94
N SER A 38 1.61 2.55 2.52
CA SER A 38 0.63 3.43 1.88
C SER A 38 0.30 4.66 2.73
N ALA A 39 -0.04 5.76 2.07
CA ALA A 39 -0.44 7.02 2.69
C ALA A 39 -1.51 7.75 1.88
N GLY A 40 -2.11 8.76 2.49
CA GLY A 40 -3.10 9.63 1.84
C GLY A 40 -2.84 11.10 2.12
N LEU A 41 -3.12 11.95 1.15
CA LEU A 41 -2.96 13.40 1.28
C LEU A 41 -3.88 13.97 2.37
N ILE A 42 -5.07 13.39 2.53
CA ILE A 42 -6.08 13.77 3.52
C ILE A 42 -6.56 12.55 4.32
N ALA A 43 -5.65 11.59 4.56
CA ALA A 43 -5.98 10.41 5.36
C ALA A 43 -6.38 10.82 6.78
N LEU A 44 -7.51 10.29 7.25
CA LEU A 44 -7.99 10.54 8.60
C LEU A 44 -7.48 9.43 9.55
N PRO A 45 -6.94 9.78 10.73
CA PRO A 45 -6.52 8.78 11.72
C PRO A 45 -7.66 7.84 12.11
N GLY A 46 -7.37 6.55 12.18
CA GLY A 46 -8.34 5.51 12.56
C GLY A 46 -9.19 4.97 11.42
N ASN A 47 -9.14 5.55 10.22
CA ASN A 47 -9.80 4.97 9.06
C ASN A 47 -9.05 3.71 8.59
N SER A 48 -9.75 2.59 8.57
CA SER A 48 -9.28 1.36 7.93
C SER A 48 -9.41 1.45 6.41
N ALA A 49 -8.61 0.65 5.70
CA ALA A 49 -8.88 0.36 4.30
C ALA A 49 -10.29 -0.24 4.16
N THR A 50 -10.97 0.10 3.06
CA THR A 50 -12.26 -0.51 2.74
C THR A 50 -12.09 -1.99 2.42
N TYR A 51 -13.13 -2.79 2.58
CA TYR A 51 -13.11 -4.23 2.29
C TYR A 51 -12.85 -4.58 0.81
N MET A 52 -12.95 -3.59 -0.08
CA MET A 52 -12.68 -3.70 -1.51
C MET A 52 -11.26 -3.24 -1.89
N ALA A 53 -10.51 -2.70 -0.93
CA ALA A 53 -9.10 -2.37 -1.11
C ALA A 53 -8.22 -3.62 -1.02
#